data_AF-A0A2P8HGF4-F1
#
_entry.id   AF-A0A2P8HGF4-F1
#
_cell.length_a   1.000
_cell.length_b   1.000
_cell.length_c   1.000
_cell.angle_alpha   90.00
_cell.angle_beta   90.00
_cell.angle_gamma   90.00
#
_symmetry.space_group_name_H-M   'P 1'
#
loop_
_entity.id
_entity.type
_entity.pdbx_description
1 polymer ?
#
loop_
_entity_poly.entity_id
_entity_poly.type
_entity_poly.pdbx_seq_one_letter_code
_entity_poly.pdbx_strand_id
1 'polypeptide(L)'
;MKRLVAITACIALSIGLKAQTTTAMKWYNEPKKWSADNNKIAVTVDPGTDYWQVTHYGFIRDNGPFYYQEQEGDFTATVKITGQYKELFHQAGLMIRTNDKNWIK
;
A
#
# COMPACT_ATOMS: atom_id res chain seq x y z
N MET A 1 48.69 21.17 -44.79
CA MET A 1 48.27 21.88 -43.55
C MET A 1 46.90 21.35 -43.15
N LYS A 2 46.76 20.95 -41.89
CA LYS A 2 45.78 19.98 -41.36
C LYS A 2 44.35 20.55 -41.38
N ARG A 3 43.39 19.83 -41.97
CA ARG A 3 41.95 20.17 -41.88
C ARG A 3 41.40 19.61 -40.56
N LEU A 4 40.97 20.49 -39.65
CA LEU A 4 40.28 20.11 -38.43
C LEU A 4 38.85 19.65 -38.78
N VAL A 5 38.49 18.44 -38.36
CA VAL A 5 37.10 17.97 -38.31
C VAL A 5 36.65 18.12 -36.86
N ALA A 6 35.72 19.03 -36.61
CA ALA A 6 35.07 19.16 -35.30
C ALA A 6 33.98 18.08 -35.22
N ILE A 7 34.20 17.07 -34.37
CA ILE A 7 33.21 16.05 -34.05
C ILE A 7 32.40 16.56 -32.87
N THR A 8 31.17 17.01 -33.12
CA THR A 8 30.20 17.33 -32.07
C THR A 8 29.75 16.02 -31.42
N ALA A 9 30.17 15.79 -30.18
CA ALA A 9 29.69 14.67 -29.38
C ALA A 9 28.30 15.02 -28.81
N CYS A 10 27.25 14.38 -29.32
CA CYS A 10 25.93 14.40 -28.69
C CYS A 10 26.00 13.57 -27.40
N ILE A 11 25.98 14.23 -26.25
CA ILE A 11 25.77 13.57 -24.95
C ILE A 11 24.28 13.29 -24.84
N ALA A 12 23.88 12.03 -25.06
CA ALA A 12 22.54 11.57 -24.71
C ALA A 12 22.47 11.44 -23.19
N LEU A 13 21.75 12.36 -22.51
CA LEU A 13 21.32 12.14 -21.13
C LEU A 13 20.35 10.96 -21.14
N SER A 14 20.81 9.80 -20.68
CA SER A 14 19.96 8.67 -20.34
C SER A 14 19.16 9.02 -19.09
N ILE A 15 17.97 9.57 -19.30
CA ILE A 15 16.95 9.66 -18.25
C ILE A 15 16.58 8.21 -17.92
N GLY A 16 17.10 7.68 -16.82
CA GLY A 16 16.76 6.34 -16.36
C GLY A 16 15.29 6.32 -15.94
N LEU A 17 14.39 5.98 -16.86
CA LEU A 17 13.05 5.53 -16.49
C LEU A 17 13.24 4.25 -15.67
N LYS A 18 13.11 4.35 -14.35
CA LYS A 18 12.91 3.16 -13.54
C LYS A 18 11.55 2.59 -13.93
N ALA A 19 11.55 1.40 -14.52
CA ALA A 19 10.34 0.64 -14.72
C ALA A 19 9.69 0.42 -13.35
N GLN A 20 8.40 0.73 -13.23
CA GLN A 20 7.63 0.50 -12.03
C GLN A 20 7.56 -1.01 -11.81
N THR A 21 8.30 -1.50 -10.81
CA THR A 21 8.16 -2.87 -10.34
C THR A 21 6.74 -3.01 -9.81
N THR A 22 5.87 -3.78 -10.46
CA THR A 22 4.55 -4.08 -9.93
C THR A 22 4.72 -5.04 -8.76
N THR A 23 4.85 -4.49 -7.56
CA THR A 23 4.91 -5.29 -6.34
C THR A 23 3.56 -6.00 -6.18
N ALA A 24 3.58 -7.33 -6.09
CA ALA A 24 2.35 -8.09 -5.87
C ALA A 24 1.72 -7.67 -4.52
N MET A 25 0.40 -7.48 -4.51
CA MET A 25 -0.34 -7.23 -3.29
C MET A 25 -0.20 -8.43 -2.34
N LYS A 26 -0.02 -8.16 -1.06
CA LYS A 26 0.17 -9.14 0.01
C LYS A 26 -0.69 -8.81 1.22
N TRP A 27 -0.94 -9.82 2.04
CA TRP A 27 -1.65 -9.66 3.30
C TRP A 27 -0.69 -9.41 4.46
N TYR A 28 -1.08 -8.49 5.32
CA TYR A 28 -0.70 -8.42 6.71
C TYR A 28 -1.93 -8.84 7.52
N ASN A 29 -1.80 -9.92 8.31
CA ASN A 29 -2.91 -10.61 8.96
C ASN A 29 -3.99 -11.10 7.97
N GLU A 30 -3.64 -12.12 7.17
CA GLU A 30 -4.57 -12.70 6.20
C GLU A 30 -5.84 -13.25 6.90
N PRO A 31 -7.04 -12.83 6.47
CA PRO A 31 -8.30 -13.31 7.05
C PRO A 31 -8.61 -14.73 6.56
N LYS A 32 -9.38 -15.50 7.34
CA LYS A 32 -9.74 -16.88 6.95
C LYS A 32 -10.54 -16.99 5.66
N LYS A 33 -11.31 -15.94 5.32
CA LYS A 33 -12.17 -15.92 4.14
C LYS A 33 -12.03 -14.62 3.39
N TRP A 34 -11.39 -14.71 2.23
CA TRP A 34 -11.31 -13.62 1.27
C TRP A 34 -11.25 -14.16 -0.15
N SER A 35 -11.49 -13.27 -1.11
CA SER A 35 -11.18 -13.49 -2.52
C SER A 35 -10.75 -12.19 -3.18
N ALA A 36 -9.90 -12.30 -4.18
CA ALA A 36 -9.56 -11.19 -5.07
C ALA A 36 -9.87 -11.59 -6.50
N ASP A 37 -10.53 -10.70 -7.22
CA ASP A 37 -10.88 -10.83 -8.62
C ASP A 37 -10.80 -9.45 -9.28
N ASN A 38 -10.11 -9.36 -10.42
CA ASN A 38 -9.92 -8.13 -11.17
C ASN A 38 -9.43 -6.98 -10.26
N ASN A 39 -10.29 -5.97 -10.04
CA ASN A 39 -10.03 -4.78 -9.23
C ASN A 39 -10.85 -4.78 -7.92
N LYS A 40 -11.31 -5.95 -7.47
CA LYS A 40 -12.14 -6.09 -6.27
C LYS A 40 -11.53 -7.11 -5.33
N ILE A 41 -11.53 -6.73 -4.05
CA ILE A 41 -11.27 -7.63 -2.94
C ILE A 41 -12.55 -7.78 -2.13
N ALA A 42 -12.90 -9.02 -1.78
CA ALA A 42 -13.98 -9.34 -0.87
C ALA A 42 -13.41 -9.99 0.37
N VAL A 43 -13.76 -9.47 1.56
CA VAL A 43 -13.17 -9.89 2.83
C VAL A 43 -14.28 -10.16 3.84
N THR A 44 -14.18 -11.29 4.54
CA THR A 44 -14.92 -11.52 5.79
C THR A 44 -13.92 -11.36 6.94
N VAL A 45 -14.09 -10.30 7.73
CA VAL A 45 -13.18 -9.97 8.82
C VAL A 45 -13.39 -10.93 9.99
N ASP A 46 -12.31 -11.53 10.48
CA ASP A 46 -12.34 -12.39 11.66
C ASP A 46 -12.62 -11.56 12.93
N PRO A 47 -13.34 -12.12 13.94
CA PRO A 47 -13.65 -11.41 15.17
C PRO A 47 -12.38 -11.12 15.99
N GLY A 48 -12.42 -10.08 16.83
CA GLY A 48 -11.32 -9.74 17.75
C GLY A 48 -10.11 -9.10 17.07
N THR A 49 -10.31 -8.55 15.87
CA THR A 49 -9.27 -7.87 15.07
C THR A 49 -9.40 -6.35 15.18
N ASP A 50 -8.27 -5.65 15.31
CA ASP A 50 -8.22 -4.18 15.37
C ASP A 50 -6.80 -3.66 15.09
N TYR A 51 -6.70 -2.34 14.94
CA TYR A 51 -5.45 -1.57 14.97
C TYR A 51 -5.59 -0.46 16.01
N TRP A 52 -4.83 -0.54 17.09
CA TRP A 52 -4.86 0.46 18.15
C TRP A 52 -3.52 0.55 18.87
N GLN A 53 -3.10 1.76 19.20
CA GLN A 53 -1.80 2.02 19.82
C GLN A 53 -1.96 2.80 21.12
N VAL A 54 -2.24 2.10 22.22
CA VAL A 54 -2.16 2.56 23.63
C VAL A 54 -3.12 3.69 24.04
N THR A 55 -3.30 4.74 23.26
CA THR A 55 -4.01 5.97 23.65
C THR A 55 -5.35 5.66 24.30
N HIS A 56 -5.59 6.26 25.48
CA HIS A 56 -6.78 6.09 26.33
C HIS A 56 -7.00 4.67 26.90
N TYR A 57 -6.94 3.62 26.08
CA TYR A 57 -7.32 2.25 26.47
C TYR A 57 -6.18 1.37 26.99
N GLY A 58 -4.93 1.78 26.85
CA GLY A 58 -3.75 1.09 27.39
C GLY A 58 -3.33 -0.21 26.69
N PHE A 59 -4.07 -0.68 25.69
CA PHE A 59 -3.74 -1.90 24.94
C PHE A 59 -3.16 -1.61 23.55
N ILE A 60 -2.51 -2.62 22.97
CA ILE A 60 -2.07 -2.65 21.58
C ILE A 60 -2.87 -3.70 20.81
N ARG A 61 -3.28 -3.34 19.60
CA ARG A 61 -3.85 -4.25 18.60
C ARG A 61 -3.19 -3.95 17.27
N ASP A 62 -2.71 -5.00 16.60
CA ASP A 62 -2.03 -4.91 15.30
C ASP A 62 -2.35 -6.15 14.46
N ASN A 63 -3.60 -6.62 14.58
CA ASN A 63 -4.06 -7.92 14.07
C ASN A 63 -5.22 -7.81 13.06
N GLY A 64 -5.57 -6.57 12.65
CA GLY A 64 -6.57 -6.32 11.61
C GLY A 64 -6.11 -6.79 10.22
N PRO A 65 -7.01 -7.28 9.34
CA PRO A 65 -6.66 -7.58 7.96
C PRO A 65 -6.20 -6.32 7.22
N PHE A 66 -5.05 -6.40 6.56
CA PHE A 66 -4.50 -5.32 5.74
C PHE A 66 -3.91 -5.88 4.44
N TYR A 67 -4.56 -5.57 3.31
CA TYR A 67 -4.11 -5.99 1.98
C TYR A 67 -3.38 -4.83 1.31
N TYR A 68 -2.11 -5.00 0.98
CA TYR A 68 -1.24 -3.89 0.63
C TYR A 68 -0.17 -4.26 -0.38
N GLN A 69 0.41 -3.24 -1.00
CA GLN A 69 1.69 -3.30 -1.69
C GLN A 69 2.59 -2.21 -1.12
N GLU A 70 3.89 -2.37 -1.28
CA GLU A 70 4.84 -1.32 -0.92
C GLU A 70 4.86 -0.24 -2.01
N GLN A 71 4.91 1.01 -1.59
CA GLN A 71 4.93 2.18 -2.47
C GLN A 71 6.07 3.10 -2.05
N GLU A 72 6.93 3.46 -3.01
CA GLU A 72 8.00 4.45 -2.84
C GLU A 72 7.56 5.80 -3.39
N GLY A 73 7.97 6.89 -2.71
CA GLY A 73 7.69 8.26 -3.14
C GLY A 73 6.22 8.67 -3.00
N ASP A 74 5.89 9.80 -3.63
CA ASP A 74 4.55 10.37 -3.57
C ASP A 74 3.54 9.51 -4.34
N PHE A 75 2.34 9.35 -3.79
CA PHE A 75 1.28 8.56 -4.41
C PHE A 75 -0.10 9.13 -4.08
N THR A 76 -1.07 8.75 -4.91
CA THR A 76 -2.50 8.97 -4.67
C THR A 76 -3.19 7.62 -4.68
N ALA A 77 -4.03 7.36 -3.68
CA ALA A 77 -4.82 6.14 -3.60
C ALA A 77 -6.31 6.47 -3.41
N THR A 78 -7.15 5.77 -4.16
CA THR A 78 -8.61 5.88 -4.07
C THR A 78 -9.19 4.48 -4.01
N VAL A 79 -10.13 4.24 -3.11
CA VAL A 79 -10.86 2.98 -3.02
C VAL A 79 -12.35 3.25 -2.84
N LYS A 80 -13.18 2.37 -3.39
CA LYS A 80 -14.60 2.31 -3.06
C LYS A 80 -14.80 1.23 -2.01
N ILE A 81 -15.38 1.59 -0.87
CA ILE A 81 -15.67 0.65 0.21
C ILE A 81 -17.18 0.40 0.27
N THR A 82 -17.55 -0.87 0.29
CA THR A 82 -18.93 -1.32 0.51
C THR A 82 -18.91 -2.38 1.61
N GLY A 83 -19.67 -2.18 2.67
CA GLY A 83 -19.69 -3.08 3.82
C GLY A 83 -21.08 -3.23 4.41
N GLN A 84 -21.32 -4.36 5.07
CA GLN A 84 -22.52 -4.62 5.88
C GLN A 84 -22.20 -4.35 7.34
N TYR A 85 -22.05 -3.08 7.72
CA TYR A 85 -21.77 -2.67 9.09
C TYR A 85 -23.02 -2.89 9.96
N LYS A 86 -22.87 -3.61 11.06
CA LYS A 86 -24.00 -3.99 11.94
C LYS A 86 -23.69 -3.78 13.40
N GLU A 87 -22.45 -4.04 13.81
CA GLU A 87 -22.03 -3.94 15.20
C GLU A 87 -21.11 -2.74 15.44
N LEU A 88 -21.01 -2.37 16.72
CA LEU A 88 -20.08 -1.36 17.18
C LEU A 88 -18.64 -1.75 16.80
N PHE A 89 -17.86 -0.76 16.36
CA PHE A 89 -16.44 -0.88 15.97
C PHE A 89 -16.15 -1.68 14.69
N HIS A 90 -17.15 -2.02 13.87
CA HIS A 90 -16.89 -2.48 12.51
C HIS A 90 -16.19 -1.37 11.70
N GLN A 91 -15.09 -1.73 11.03
CA GLN A 91 -14.21 -0.79 10.34
C GLN A 91 -13.83 -1.34 8.96
N ALA A 92 -13.73 -0.46 7.97
CA ALA A 92 -13.10 -0.73 6.68
C ALA A 92 -12.63 0.60 6.09
N GLY A 93 -11.42 0.62 5.53
CA GLY A 93 -10.75 1.87 5.16
C GLY A 93 -9.58 1.65 4.20
N LEU A 94 -8.86 2.74 3.96
CA LEU A 94 -7.48 2.68 3.50
C LEU A 94 -6.57 2.80 4.71
N MET A 95 -5.41 2.15 4.65
CA MET A 95 -4.36 2.36 5.63
C MET A 95 -3.07 2.73 4.91
N ILE A 96 -2.37 3.70 5.47
CA ILE A 96 -0.97 4.00 5.14
C ILE A 96 -0.15 3.55 6.34
N ARG A 97 0.82 2.68 6.10
CA ARG A 97 1.60 2.04 7.17
C ARG A 97 3.08 2.04 6.81
N THR A 98 3.90 2.47 7.76
CA THR A 98 5.37 2.34 7.67
C THR A 98 5.88 1.24 8.59
N ASN A 99 5.27 1.06 9.77
CA ASN A 99 5.55 -0.03 10.71
C ASN A 99 4.38 -0.20 11.72
N ASP A 100 4.53 -1.07 12.71
CA ASP A 100 3.58 -1.40 13.78
C ASP A 100 3.16 -0.21 14.66
N LYS A 101 4.02 0.80 14.77
CA LYS A 101 3.79 1.99 15.60
C LYS A 101 3.41 3.23 14.80
N ASN A 102 3.53 3.20 13.48
CA ASN A 102 3.39 4.36 12.60
C ASN A 102 2.51 4.01 11.40
N TRP A 103 1.21 4.27 11.57
CA TRP A 103 0.19 4.07 10.55
C TRP A 103 -0.97 5.05 10.76
N ILE A 104 -1.72 5.28 9.68
CA ILE A 104 -3.02 5.98 9.68
C ILE A 104 -4.01 5.06 8.99
N LYS A 105 -5.20 4.91 9.57
CA LYS A 105 -6.32 4.13 9.04
C LYS A 105 -7.59 4.96 9.03
#